data_AF-A0A9E4CEI3-F1
#
_entry.id   AF-A0A9E4CEI3-F1
#
_cell.length_a   1.000
_cell.length_b   1.000
_cell.length_c   1.000
_cell.angle_alpha   90.00
_cell.angle_beta   90.00
_cell.angle_gamma   90.00
#
_symmetry.space_group_name_H-M   'P 1'
#
loop_
_entity.id
_entity.type
_entity.pdbx_description
1 polymer ?
#
loop_
_entity_poly.entity_id
_entity_poly.type
_entity_poly.pdbx_seq_one_letter_code
_entity_poly.pdbx_strand_id
1 'polypeptide(L)' 'MADRDLLIARKQEVRRRIEHLRRTLEGERSKVRPSKRQINRLETQLEGLMAEEYNLRVAIDQVR' A
#
# COMPACT_ATOMS: atom_id res chain seq x y z
N MET A 1 -13.75 -21.44 -3.41
CA MET A 1 -13.17 -20.69 -4.54
C MET A 1 -13.39 -19.17 -4.42
N ALA A 2 -14.53 -18.70 -3.90
CA ALA A 2 -14.80 -17.26 -3.69
C ALA A 2 -13.78 -16.53 -2.80
N ASP A 3 -13.20 -17.21 -1.80
CA ASP A 3 -12.24 -16.58 -0.87
C ASP A 3 -10.92 -16.19 -1.54
N ARG A 4 -10.45 -16.97 -2.51
CA ARG A 4 -9.22 -16.65 -3.25
C ARG A 4 -9.38 -15.43 -4.13
N ASP A 5 -10.52 -15.34 -4.83
CA ASP A 5 -10.82 -14.19 -5.69
C ASP A 5 -11.00 -12.91 -4.86
N LEU A 6 -11.60 -13.02 -3.66
CA LEU A 6 -11.69 -11.92 -2.70
C LEU A 6 -10.30 -11.44 -2.24
N LEU A 7 -9.40 -12.37 -1.89
CA LEU A 7 -8.02 -12.03 -1.49
C LEU A 7 -7.25 -11.35 -2.63
N ILE A 8 -7.42 -11.83 -3.87
CA ILE A 8 -6.81 -11.22 -5.05
C ILE A 8 -7.37 -9.81 -5.27
N ALA A 9 -8.69 -9.62 -5.18
CA ALA A 9 -9.32 -8.31 -5.32
C ALA A 9 -8.80 -7.33 -4.26
N ARG A 10 -8.70 -7.77 -3.00
CA ARG A 10 -8.15 -6.98 -1.90
C ARG A 10 -6.68 -6.62 -2.14
N LYS A 11 -5.86 -7.56 -2.62
CA LYS A 11 -4.46 -7.31 -2.97
C LYS A 11 -4.32 -6.24 -4.06
N GLN A 12 -5.18 -6.28 -5.08
CA GLN A 12 -5.19 -5.25 -6.14
C GLN A 12 -5.62 -3.88 -5.61
N GLU A 13 -6.55 -3.83 -4.66
CA GLU A 13 -6.91 -2.59 -3.97
C GLU A 13 -5.73 -2.02 -3.17
N VAL A 14 -5.07 -2.85 -2.35
CA VAL A 14 -3.90 -2.46 -1.56
C VAL A 14 -2.78 -1.93 -2.47
N ARG A 15 -2.51 -2.59 -3.60
CA ARG A 15 -1.53 -2.12 -4.60
C ARG A 15 -1.87 -0.75 -5.16
N ARG A 16 -3.13 -0.49 -5.50
CA ARG A 16 -3.58 0.84 -5.97
C ARG A 16 -3.38 1.91 -4.90
N ARG A 17 -3.65 1.58 -3.63
CA ARG A 17 -3.42 2.50 -2.49
C ARG A 17 -1.93 2.80 -2.29
N ILE A 18 -1.07 1.79 -2.37
CA ILE A 18 0.39 1.94 -2.32
C ILE A 18 0.87 2.88 -3.42
N GLU A 19 0.42 2.67 -4.66
CA GLU A 19 0.81 3.51 -5.78
C GLU A 19 0.37 4.97 -5.59
N HIS A 20 -0.87 5.17 -5.16
CA HIS A 20 -1.38 6.51 -4.85
C HIS A 20 -0.53 7.19 -3.77
N LEU A 21 -0.24 6.51 -2.66
CA LEU A 21 0.58 7.07 -1.58
C LEU A 21 2.00 7.38 -2.02
N ARG A 22 2.61 6.55 -2.87
CA ARG A 22 3.94 6.83 -3.44
C ARG A 22 3.93 8.12 -4.26
N ARG A 23 2.92 8.31 -5.12
CA ARG A 23 2.76 9.56 -5.90
C ARG A 23 2.52 10.77 -5.00
N THR A 24 1.70 10.63 -3.96
CA THR A 24 1.46 11.71 -2.98
C THR A 24 2.74 12.07 -2.22
N LEU A 25 3.51 11.07 -1.81
CA LEU A 25 4.78 11.23 -1.10
C LEU A 25 5.84 11.88 -1.98
N GLU A 26 5.94 11.46 -3.24
CA GLU A 26 6.79 12.10 -4.24
C GLU A 26 6.38 13.57 -4.44
N GLY A 27 5.08 13.82 -4.64
CA GLY A 27 4.54 15.17 -4.77
C GLY A 27 4.83 16.05 -3.54
N GLU A 28 4.77 15.50 -2.33
CA GLU A 28 5.10 16.23 -1.10
C GLU A 28 6.60 16.54 -0.98
N ARG A 29 7.47 15.59 -1.38
CA ARG A 29 8.93 15.75 -1.38
C ARG A 29 9.40 16.77 -2.42
N SER A 30 8.69 16.90 -3.55
CA SER A 30 9.01 17.86 -4.61
C SER A 30 8.55 19.29 -4.29
N LYS A 31 7.84 19.54 -3.19
CA LYS A 31 7.44 20.90 -2.79
C LYS A 31 8.64 21.73 -2.36
N VAL A 32 8.58 23.04 -2.61
CA VAL A 32 9.59 24.03 -2.17
C VAL A 32 9.79 24.00 -0.64
N ARG A 33 8.74 23.67 0.12
CA ARG A 33 8.80 23.44 1.56
C ARG A 33 8.11 22.11 1.90
N PRO A 34 8.85 20.99 1.89
CA PRO A 34 8.26 19.68 2.18
C PRO A 34 7.88 19.60 3.67
N SER A 35 6.67 19.11 3.95
CA SER A 35 6.26 18.85 5.33
C SER A 35 6.82 17.52 5.82
N LYS A 36 7.86 17.56 6.65
CA LYS A 36 8.46 16.35 7.25
C LYS A 36 7.44 15.50 8.00
N ARG A 37 6.51 16.13 8.72
CA ARG A 37 5.43 15.42 9.43
C ARG A 37 4.50 14.69 8.46
N GLN A 38 4.16 15.32 7.35
CA GLN A 38 3.30 14.71 6.33
C GLN A 38 4.04 13.56 5.63
N ILE A 39 5.30 13.76 5.27
CA ILE A 39 6.15 12.70 4.66
C ILE A 39 6.22 11.49 5.59
N ASN A 40 6.59 11.68 6.87
CA ASN A 40 6.67 10.58 7.82
C ASN A 40 5.31 9.84 7.96
N ARG A 41 4.19 10.57 7.96
CA ARG A 41 2.86 9.95 8.01
C ARG A 41 2.58 9.10 6.76
N LEU A 42 2.93 9.61 5.58
CA LEU A 42 2.77 8.89 4.31
C LEU A 42 3.68 7.65 4.25
N GLU A 43 4.90 7.74 4.78
CA GLU A 43 5.84 6.63 4.88
C GLU A 43 5.31 5.52 5.81
N THR A 44 4.85 5.87 7.01
CA THR A 44 4.25 4.89 7.93
C THR A 44 3.01 4.22 7.32
N GLN A 45 2.17 4.97 6.61
CA GLN A 45 1.02 4.41 5.90
C GLN A 45 1.45 3.47 4.76
N LEU A 46 2.50 3.84 4.04
CA LEU A 46 3.07 3.02 2.97
C LEU A 46 3.60 1.69 3.51
N GLU A 47 4.36 1.73 4.61
CA GLU A 47 4.87 0.53 5.30
C GLU A 47 3.74 -0.39 5.74
N GLY A 48 2.68 0.15 6.36
CA GLY A 48 1.53 -0.64 6.78
C GLY A 48 0.84 -1.35 5.61
N LEU A 49 0.66 -0.65 4.47
CA LEU A 49 0.07 -1.26 3.28
C LEU A 49 0.99 -2.29 2.60
N MET A 50 2.31 -2.08 2.62
CA MET A 50 3.26 -3.08 2.12
C MET A 50 3.21 -4.37 2.95
N ALA A 51 3.07 -4.26 4.28
CA ALA A 51 2.86 -5.41 5.15
C ALA A 51 1.52 -6.12 4.86
N GLU A 52 0.45 -5.36 4.62
CA GLU A 52 -0.84 -5.92 4.20
C GLU A 52 -0.74 -6.65 2.86
N GLU A 53 -0.05 -6.09 1.86
CA GLU A 53 0.18 -6.74 0.55
C GLU A 53 0.93 -8.06 0.69
N TYR A 54 1.94 -8.10 1.56
CA TYR A 54 2.69 -9.31 1.87
C TYR A 54 1.80 -10.38 2.52
N ASN A 55 1.03 -10.00 3.55
CA ASN A 55 0.10 -10.93 4.21
C ASN A 55 -0.95 -11.48 3.25
N LEU A 56 -1.50 -10.64 2.37
CA LEU A 56 -2.45 -11.06 1.34
C LEU A 56 -1.81 -12.03 0.35
N ARG A 57 -0.55 -11.80 -0.05
CA ARG A 57 0.18 -12.74 -0.90
C ARG A 57 0.33 -14.10 -0.22
N VAL A 58 0.76 -14.13 1.04
CA VAL A 58 0.90 -15.38 1.81
C VAL A 58 -0.45 -16.10 1.94
N ALA A 59 -1.52 -15.37 2.24
CA ALA A 59 -2.86 -15.95 2.33
C ALA A 59 -3.34 -16.54 0.99
N ILE A 60 -3.08 -15.88 -0.14
CA ILE A 60 -3.41 -16.40 -1.48
C ILE A 60 -2.61 -17.68 -1.77
N ASP A 61 -1.33 -17.71 -1.39
CA ASP A 61 -0.46 -18.87 -1.60
C ASP A 61 -0.89 -20.07 -0.71
N GLN A 62 -1.45 -19.83 0.48
CA GLN A 62 -1.98 -20.86 1.39
C GLN A 62 -3.32 -21.45 0.95
N VAL A 63 -4.14 -20.68 0.23
CA VAL A 63 -5.47 -21.10 -0.26
C VAL A 63 -5.36 -21.73 -1.67
N ARG A 64 -4.13 -21.96 -2.17
CA ARG A 64 -3.84 -22.55 -3.48
C ARG A 64 -3.95 -24.06 -3.48
#